data_AF-A0A9D9YED9-F1
#
_entry.id   AF-A0A9D9YED9-F1
#
_cell.length_a   1.000
_cell.length_b   1.000
_cell.length_c   1.000
_cell.angle_alpha   90.00
_cell.angle_beta   90.00
_cell.angle_gamma   90.00
#
_symmetry.space_group_name_H-M   'P 1'
#
loop_
_entity.id
_entity.type
_entity.pdbx_description
1 polymer ?
#
loop_
_entity_poly.entity_id
_entity_poly.type
_entity_poly.pdbx_seq_one_letter_code
_entity_poly.pdbx_strand_id
1 'polypeptide(L)'
;ETGGDVLRSNTINLVGLFRIMLGGLTPEEDSIIDRAITETYALKDITPESDFRNIEPPLLSDFEMVLSGMEGSESIIQRLAKYTRGSWASFLNKPSNVDINKKFVVFSVRDMEDELKPVAMYIVTHYIWNAVRKNIKKRLLVVDEAWWMMKSEDTASFLYSIAKRGRKYYLGLATITQDVGDFMKSPYGVPIVTNSSIQLLLKQSPSTVDVLQKTFNLTDEEKYLLLEANVGEGIFFAGLKHVAVKTIASYTEDQIITSDPSQILAIKKAKDDASSAQQ
;
A
#
# COMPACT_ATOMS: atom_id res chain seq x y z
N GLU A 1 1.65 14.56 -20.44
CA GLU A 1 1.70 15.47 -19.28
C GLU A 1 2.89 16.40 -19.51
N THR A 2 2.74 17.70 -19.25
CA THR A 2 3.88 18.65 -19.28
C THR A 2 4.71 18.51 -17.98
N GLY A 3 5.94 19.01 -17.97
CA GLY A 3 6.77 19.03 -16.75
C GLY A 3 6.08 19.73 -15.58
N GLY A 4 5.42 20.86 -15.85
CA GLY A 4 4.61 21.59 -14.88
C GLY A 4 3.42 20.83 -14.32
N ASP A 5 2.73 20.01 -15.13
CA ASP A 5 1.64 19.16 -14.63
C ASP A 5 2.15 18.10 -13.67
N VAL A 6 3.31 17.51 -13.98
CA VAL A 6 3.96 16.50 -13.14
C VAL A 6 4.39 17.11 -11.81
N LEU A 7 5.06 18.27 -11.83
CA LEU A 7 5.53 18.94 -10.62
C LEU A 7 4.34 19.34 -9.73
N ARG A 8 3.29 19.94 -10.31
CA ARG A 8 2.07 20.31 -9.56
C ARG A 8 1.39 19.10 -8.93
N SER A 9 1.21 18.01 -9.69
CA SER A 9 0.63 16.78 -9.14
C SER A 9 1.50 16.18 -8.04
N ASN A 10 2.83 16.28 -8.17
CA ASN A 10 3.76 15.80 -7.16
C ASN A 10 3.69 16.64 -5.88
N THR A 11 3.62 17.97 -5.98
CA THR A 11 3.44 18.87 -4.83
C THR A 11 2.17 18.54 -4.06
N ILE A 12 1.03 18.38 -4.75
CA ILE A 12 -0.25 18.00 -4.11
C ILE A 12 -0.12 16.67 -3.35
N ASN A 13 0.55 15.68 -3.95
CA ASN A 13 0.79 14.39 -3.28
C ASN A 13 1.71 14.54 -2.05
N LEU A 14 2.73 15.39 -2.13
CA LEU A 14 3.64 15.64 -1.01
C LEU A 14 2.94 16.36 0.14
N VAL A 15 2.06 17.33 -0.15
CA VAL A 15 1.22 17.97 0.87
C VAL A 15 0.36 16.92 1.59
N GLY A 16 -0.28 16.01 0.83
CA GLY A 16 -1.03 14.89 1.40
C GLY A 16 -0.16 13.96 2.27
N LEU A 17 1.05 13.63 1.80
CA LEU A 17 2.03 12.86 2.56
C LEU A 17 2.38 13.55 3.89
N PHE A 18 2.68 14.85 3.87
CA PHE A 18 3.01 15.61 5.06
C PHE A 18 1.84 15.69 6.04
N ARG A 19 0.60 15.78 5.55
CA ARG A 19 -0.60 15.72 6.40
C ARG A 19 -0.67 14.41 7.18
N ILE A 20 -0.34 13.27 6.55
CA ILE A 20 -0.26 11.97 7.22
C ILE A 20 0.91 11.93 8.20
N MET A 21 2.10 12.36 7.76
CA MET A 21 3.32 12.30 8.58
C MET A 21 3.24 13.16 9.84
N LEU A 22 2.56 14.30 9.78
CA LEU A 22 2.51 15.30 10.84
C LEU A 22 1.25 15.19 11.70
N GLY A 23 0.33 14.27 11.38
CA GLY A 23 -0.90 14.03 12.13
C GLY A 23 -1.97 15.10 11.91
N GLY A 24 -2.00 15.70 10.70
CA GLY A 24 -2.82 16.85 10.35
C GLY A 24 -2.02 18.14 10.25
N LEU A 25 -2.63 19.12 9.57
CA LEU A 25 -2.07 20.45 9.30
C LEU A 25 -3.18 21.49 9.44
N THR A 26 -2.86 22.65 10.01
CA THR A 26 -3.75 23.82 9.93
C THR A 26 -3.70 24.42 8.52
N PRO A 27 -4.68 25.26 8.11
CA PRO A 27 -4.63 25.94 6.81
C PRO A 27 -3.35 26.76 6.61
N GLU A 28 -2.83 27.37 7.67
CA GLU A 28 -1.57 28.11 7.66
C GLU A 28 -0.38 27.18 7.43
N GLU A 29 -0.31 26.06 8.15
CA GLU A 29 0.75 25.06 7.97
C GLU A 29 0.71 24.41 6.57
N ASP A 30 -0.49 24.18 6.03
CA ASP A 30 -0.71 23.66 4.67
C ASP A 30 -0.12 24.62 3.62
N SER A 31 -0.36 25.92 3.77
CA SER A 31 0.20 26.95 2.90
C SER A 31 1.72 27.07 3.02
N ILE A 32 2.28 26.93 4.23
CA ILE A 32 3.73 26.95 4.45
C ILE A 32 4.38 25.74 3.77
N ILE A 33 3.80 24.54 3.92
CA ILE A 33 4.33 23.31 3.32
C ILE A 33 4.30 23.37 1.80
N ASP A 34 3.20 23.81 1.18
CA ASP A 34 3.10 23.92 -0.28
C ASP A 34 4.20 24.84 -0.86
N ARG A 35 4.41 26.00 -0.22
CA ARG A 35 5.46 26.95 -0.60
C ARG A 35 6.85 26.36 -0.37
N ALA A 36 7.09 25.73 0.78
CA ALA A 36 8.37 25.12 1.11
C ALA A 36 8.74 23.98 0.16
N ILE A 37 7.76 23.16 -0.28
CA ILE A 37 7.99 22.11 -1.28
C ILE A 37 8.48 22.77 -2.58
N THR A 38 7.78 23.79 -3.05
CA THR A 38 8.11 24.50 -4.29
C THR A 38 9.53 25.09 -4.24
N GLU A 39 9.87 25.77 -3.15
CA GLU A 39 11.22 26.34 -2.94
C GLU A 39 12.30 25.25 -2.86
N THR A 40 12.00 24.11 -2.21
CA THR A 40 12.94 22.98 -2.10
C THR A 40 13.29 22.37 -3.45
N TYR A 41 12.29 22.19 -4.33
CA TYR A 41 12.53 21.71 -5.69
C TYR A 41 13.30 22.75 -6.52
N ALA A 42 12.98 24.04 -6.36
CA ALA A 42 13.69 25.12 -7.05
C ALA A 42 15.18 25.18 -6.68
N LEU A 43 15.55 24.90 -5.42
CA LEU A 43 16.96 24.83 -4.99
C LEU A 43 17.76 23.71 -5.66
N LYS A 44 17.10 22.72 -6.28
CA LYS A 44 17.72 21.65 -7.06
C LYS A 44 17.54 21.86 -8.57
N ASP A 45 17.20 23.07 -9.01
CA ASP A 45 16.92 23.44 -10.40
C ASP A 45 15.77 22.62 -11.03
N ILE A 46 14.81 22.17 -10.21
CA ILE A 46 13.62 21.46 -10.66
C ILE A 46 12.46 22.47 -10.76
N THR A 47 12.20 22.94 -11.98
CA THR A 47 11.11 23.86 -12.31
C THR A 47 10.13 23.21 -13.31
N PRO A 48 8.97 23.82 -13.60
CA PRO A 48 8.02 23.30 -14.59
C PRO A 48 8.61 23.02 -15.99
N GLU A 49 9.68 23.71 -16.35
CA GLU A 49 10.39 23.63 -17.63
C GLU A 49 11.59 22.67 -17.61
N SER A 50 11.99 22.19 -16.43
CA SER A 50 13.19 21.34 -16.28
C SER A 50 13.01 19.94 -16.89
N ASP A 51 14.12 19.36 -17.33
CA ASP A 51 14.19 17.94 -17.71
C ASP A 51 14.54 17.07 -16.51
N PHE A 52 13.54 16.38 -15.95
CA PHE A 52 13.68 15.59 -14.73
C PHE A 52 14.50 14.31 -14.87
N ARG A 53 15.00 13.95 -16.06
CA ARG A 53 15.66 12.64 -16.29
C ARG A 53 17.00 12.48 -15.56
N ASN A 54 17.74 13.57 -15.39
CA ASN A 54 19.13 13.55 -14.88
C ASN A 54 19.35 14.53 -13.72
N ILE A 55 18.30 14.88 -12.99
CA ILE A 55 18.38 15.78 -11.84
C ILE A 55 18.20 14.96 -10.57
N GLU A 56 19.06 15.20 -9.59
CA GLU A 56 18.94 14.57 -8.27
C GLU A 56 17.82 15.26 -7.49
N PRO A 57 16.75 14.53 -7.09
CA PRO A 57 15.65 15.12 -6.34
C PRO A 57 16.10 15.49 -4.92
N PRO A 58 15.46 16.49 -4.29
CA PRO A 58 15.78 16.87 -2.92
C PRO A 58 15.43 15.77 -1.92
N LEU A 59 16.15 15.78 -0.79
CA LEU A 59 15.88 14.95 0.37
C LEU A 59 15.01 15.69 1.40
N LEU A 60 14.52 14.95 2.39
CA LEU A 60 13.72 15.53 3.47
C LEU A 60 14.51 16.54 4.31
N SER A 61 15.83 16.37 4.42
CA SER A 61 16.71 17.36 5.05
C SER A 61 16.85 18.65 4.24
N ASP A 62 16.78 18.60 2.90
CA ASP A 62 16.76 19.82 2.08
C ASP A 62 15.46 20.59 2.37
N PHE A 63 14.33 19.88 2.49
CA PHE A 63 13.03 20.46 2.84
C PHE A 63 13.02 21.07 4.26
N GLU A 64 13.61 20.39 5.25
CA GLU A 64 13.76 20.92 6.61
C GLU A 64 14.61 22.20 6.65
N MET A 65 15.65 22.28 5.81
CA MET A 65 16.49 23.48 5.68
C MET A 65 15.70 24.67 5.13
N VAL A 66 14.86 24.45 4.11
CA VAL A 66 13.98 25.50 3.56
C VAL A 66 12.96 25.97 4.60
N LEU A 67 12.31 25.04 5.30
CA LEU A 67 11.37 25.37 6.37
C LEU A 67 12.02 26.25 7.45
N SER A 68 13.27 25.98 7.80
CA SER A 68 13.99 26.77 8.83
C SER A 68 14.14 28.26 8.49
N GLY A 69 13.99 28.65 7.22
CA GLY A 69 13.97 30.04 6.77
C GLY A 69 12.58 30.67 6.71
N MET A 70 11.51 29.92 6.98
CA MET A 70 10.13 30.40 6.91
C MET A 70 9.55 30.74 8.28
N GLU A 71 8.93 31.90 8.39
CA GLU A 71 8.21 32.34 9.59
C GLU A 71 6.97 31.44 9.85
N GLY A 72 6.78 31.02 11.11
CA GLY A 72 5.64 30.20 11.53
C GLY A 72 5.79 28.68 11.28
N SER A 73 6.98 28.23 10.89
CA SER A 73 7.27 26.83 10.56
C SER A 73 7.78 25.99 11.75
N GLU A 74 7.94 26.59 12.93
CA GLU A 74 8.64 25.98 14.07
C GLU A 74 7.97 24.67 14.53
N SER A 75 6.63 24.65 14.57
CA SER A 75 5.81 23.47 14.87
C SER A 75 6.05 22.34 13.86
N ILE A 76 6.15 22.68 12.58
CA ILE A 76 6.34 21.72 11.48
C ILE A 76 7.73 21.11 11.59
N ILE A 77 8.78 21.92 11.79
CA ILE A 77 10.17 21.47 11.94
C ILE A 77 10.30 20.53 13.14
N GLN A 78 9.71 20.88 14.27
CA GLN A 78 9.77 20.04 15.47
C GLN A 78 9.15 18.66 15.23
N ARG A 79 8.01 18.59 14.55
CA ARG A 79 7.35 17.32 14.18
C ARG A 79 8.08 16.58 13.07
N LEU A 80 8.76 17.28 12.16
CA LEU A 80 9.50 16.71 11.04
C LEU A 80 10.84 16.09 11.47
N ALA A 81 11.46 16.60 12.54
CA ALA A 81 12.79 16.19 13.00
C ALA A 81 12.94 14.67 13.21
N LYS A 82 11.87 13.98 13.62
CA LYS A 82 11.87 12.51 13.78
C LYS A 82 12.11 11.75 12.47
N TYR A 83 11.76 12.35 11.33
CA TYR A 83 11.93 11.79 9.99
C TYR A 83 13.23 12.20 9.29
N THR A 84 13.89 13.27 9.74
CA THR A 84 15.13 13.77 9.11
C THR A 84 16.38 13.39 9.89
N ARG A 85 16.30 13.44 11.24
CA ARG A 85 17.42 13.20 12.16
C ARG A 85 17.14 12.13 13.22
N GLY A 86 15.86 11.82 13.44
CA GLY A 86 15.42 10.83 14.43
C GLY A 86 15.51 9.38 13.96
N SER A 87 14.79 8.52 14.68
CA SER A 87 14.73 7.06 14.46
C SER A 87 14.34 6.67 13.03
N TRP A 88 13.63 7.54 12.31
CA TRP A 88 13.02 7.23 11.02
C TRP A 88 13.78 7.84 9.82
N ALA A 89 14.86 8.58 10.08
CA ALA A 89 15.71 9.20 9.06
C ALA A 89 16.33 8.19 8.09
N SER A 90 16.66 7.00 8.59
CA SER A 90 17.29 5.94 7.79
C SER A 90 16.42 5.43 6.65
N PHE A 91 15.09 5.57 6.77
CA PHE A 91 14.09 5.15 5.79
C PHE A 91 13.67 6.29 4.84
N LEU A 92 13.40 7.49 5.37
CA LEU A 92 12.79 8.59 4.59
C LEU A 92 13.78 9.63 4.07
N ASN A 93 14.96 9.77 4.67
CA ASN A 93 15.92 10.81 4.30
C ASN A 93 17.08 10.26 3.46
N LYS A 94 16.77 9.48 2.44
CA LYS A 94 17.75 8.88 1.50
C LYS A 94 17.20 8.85 0.08
N PRO A 95 18.08 8.86 -0.95
CA PRO A 95 17.65 8.65 -2.32
C PRO A 95 16.95 7.31 -2.50
N SER A 96 15.88 7.30 -3.30
CA SER A 96 15.17 6.07 -3.66
C SER A 96 16.06 5.15 -4.51
N ASN A 97 16.12 3.87 -4.16
CA ASN A 97 16.98 2.86 -4.83
C ASN A 97 16.18 1.69 -5.44
N VAL A 98 14.84 1.78 -5.47
CA VAL A 98 13.97 0.70 -5.94
C VAL A 98 13.85 0.72 -7.47
N ASP A 99 14.06 -0.43 -8.11
CA ASP A 99 13.75 -0.65 -9.53
C ASP A 99 12.42 -1.40 -9.69
N ILE A 100 11.37 -0.66 -10.03
CA ILE A 100 10.02 -1.20 -10.25
C ILE A 100 9.85 -1.95 -11.59
N ASN A 101 10.86 -1.99 -12.46
CA ASN A 101 10.76 -2.65 -13.76
C ASN A 101 11.01 -4.15 -13.72
N LYS A 102 11.27 -4.73 -12.55
CA LYS A 102 11.38 -6.18 -12.38
C LYS A 102 10.03 -6.87 -12.62
N LYS A 103 10.07 -8.19 -12.88
CA LYS A 103 8.87 -9.01 -13.10
C LYS A 103 8.06 -9.23 -11.82
N PHE A 104 8.73 -9.22 -10.67
CA PHE A 104 8.13 -9.40 -9.36
C PHE A 104 8.80 -8.43 -8.39
N VAL A 105 8.01 -7.59 -7.74
CA VAL A 105 8.46 -6.55 -6.81
C VAL A 105 7.58 -6.65 -5.57
N VAL A 106 8.21 -6.75 -4.40
CA VAL A 106 7.51 -6.84 -3.12
C VAL A 106 7.96 -5.68 -2.24
N PHE A 107 7.00 -4.89 -1.78
CA PHE A 107 7.22 -3.85 -0.78
C PHE A 107 6.80 -4.43 0.58
N SER A 108 7.78 -4.75 1.43
CA SER A 108 7.51 -5.28 2.77
C SER A 108 7.47 -4.15 3.79
N VAL A 109 6.39 -4.10 4.58
CA VAL A 109 6.25 -3.21 5.74
C VAL A 109 6.24 -3.98 7.07
N ARG A 110 6.68 -5.25 7.06
CA ARG A 110 6.58 -6.17 8.21
C ARG A 110 7.29 -5.63 9.44
N ASP A 111 8.54 -5.22 9.29
CA ASP A 111 9.41 -4.78 10.38
C ASP A 111 9.31 -3.26 10.63
N MET A 112 8.25 -2.62 10.12
CA MET A 112 7.97 -1.22 10.33
C MET A 112 7.03 -1.02 11.52
N GLU A 113 7.29 0.02 12.31
CA GLU A 113 6.37 0.46 13.37
C GLU A 113 4.99 0.80 12.79
N ASP A 114 3.93 0.50 13.54
CA ASP A 114 2.55 0.67 13.08
C ASP A 114 2.22 2.12 12.70
N GLU A 115 2.83 3.10 13.37
CA GLU A 115 2.68 4.52 13.05
C GLU A 115 3.27 4.90 11.68
N LEU A 116 4.27 4.17 11.19
CA LEU A 116 4.92 4.42 9.92
C LEU A 116 4.25 3.71 8.74
N LYS A 117 3.51 2.64 8.99
CA LYS A 117 2.84 1.87 7.94
C LYS A 117 1.97 2.74 7.03
N PRO A 118 1.14 3.68 7.53
CA PRO A 118 0.37 4.58 6.66
C PRO A 118 1.24 5.45 5.76
N VAL A 119 2.34 6.00 6.29
CA VAL A 119 3.30 6.85 5.54
C VAL A 119 3.98 6.02 4.44
N ALA A 120 4.50 4.85 4.80
CA ALA A 120 5.16 3.93 3.87
C ALA A 120 4.19 3.47 2.77
N MET A 121 2.97 3.10 3.15
CA MET A 121 1.92 2.72 2.21
C MET A 121 1.62 3.86 1.26
N TYR A 122 1.44 5.10 1.73
CA TYR A 122 1.22 6.25 0.87
C TYR A 122 2.33 6.42 -0.18
N ILE A 123 3.60 6.40 0.26
CA ILE A 123 4.76 6.56 -0.62
C ILE A 123 4.83 5.44 -1.67
N VAL A 124 4.78 4.18 -1.23
CA VAL A 124 4.85 3.00 -2.11
C VAL A 124 3.73 3.02 -3.14
N THR A 125 2.54 3.36 -2.67
CA THR A 125 1.32 3.37 -3.46
C THR A 125 1.34 4.44 -4.55
N HIS A 126 1.77 5.66 -4.22
CA HIS A 126 2.01 6.74 -5.20
C HIS A 126 3.15 6.41 -6.16
N TYR A 127 4.23 5.80 -5.67
CA TYR A 127 5.35 5.35 -6.50
C TYR A 127 4.90 4.31 -7.54
N ILE A 128 4.11 3.31 -7.13
CA ILE A 128 3.51 2.31 -8.03
C ILE A 128 2.62 3.00 -9.07
N TRP A 129 1.77 3.94 -8.66
CA TRP A 129 0.88 4.63 -9.59
C TRP A 129 1.62 5.41 -10.67
N ASN A 130 2.66 6.15 -10.29
CA ASN A 130 3.49 6.88 -11.22
C ASN A 130 4.20 5.94 -12.21
N ALA A 131 4.70 4.79 -11.74
CA ALA A 131 5.30 3.78 -12.60
C ALA A 131 4.29 3.12 -13.57
N VAL A 132 3.05 2.93 -13.12
CA VAL A 132 1.95 2.40 -13.95
C VAL A 132 1.58 3.38 -15.06
N ARG A 133 1.43 4.66 -14.74
CA ARG A 133 1.11 5.72 -15.73
C ARG A 133 2.23 5.93 -16.74
N LYS A 134 3.49 5.86 -16.31
CA LYS A 134 4.67 6.08 -17.17
C LYS A 134 4.80 5.03 -18.27
N ASN A 135 4.51 3.76 -17.97
CA ASN A 135 4.61 2.67 -18.93
C ASN A 135 3.40 1.75 -18.83
N ILE A 136 2.50 1.87 -19.80
CA ILE A 136 1.26 1.09 -19.87
C ILE A 136 1.58 -0.33 -20.29
N LYS A 137 1.44 -1.27 -19.35
CA LYS A 137 1.60 -2.72 -19.57
C LYS A 137 0.78 -3.49 -18.55
N LYS A 138 0.46 -4.75 -18.86
CA LYS A 138 -0.26 -5.65 -17.95
C LYS A 138 0.52 -5.82 -16.65
N ARG A 139 -0.12 -5.48 -15.53
CA ARG A 139 0.40 -5.65 -14.16
C ARG A 139 -0.74 -6.05 -13.23
N LEU A 140 -0.39 -6.78 -12.16
CA LEU A 140 -1.27 -7.03 -11.04
C LEU A 140 -0.68 -6.34 -9.81
N LEU A 141 -1.41 -5.40 -9.23
CA LEU A 141 -1.12 -4.85 -7.92
C LEU A 141 -1.82 -5.70 -6.87
N VAL A 142 -1.04 -6.35 -6.02
CA VAL A 142 -1.54 -7.10 -4.86
C VAL A 142 -1.28 -6.28 -3.61
N VAL A 143 -2.34 -5.99 -2.86
CA VAL A 143 -2.27 -5.31 -1.56
C VAL A 143 -2.68 -6.31 -0.50
N ASP A 144 -1.68 -6.81 0.22
CA ASP A 144 -1.89 -7.67 1.39
C ASP A 144 -2.21 -6.82 2.62
N GLU A 145 -3.05 -7.36 3.52
CA GLU A 145 -3.57 -6.65 4.69
C GLU A 145 -4.12 -5.25 4.35
N ALA A 146 -4.95 -5.18 3.31
CA ALA A 146 -5.43 -3.91 2.75
C ALA A 146 -6.30 -3.08 3.71
N TRP A 147 -6.72 -3.65 4.85
CA TRP A 147 -7.42 -2.92 5.92
C TRP A 147 -6.57 -1.78 6.51
N TRP A 148 -5.23 -1.88 6.50
CA TRP A 148 -4.35 -0.78 6.92
C TRP A 148 -4.59 0.49 6.09
N MET A 149 -4.88 0.33 4.80
CA MET A 149 -5.18 1.47 3.92
C MET A 149 -6.56 2.07 4.21
N MET A 150 -7.46 1.34 4.86
CA MET A 150 -8.79 1.85 5.24
C MET A 150 -8.75 2.77 6.47
N LYS A 151 -7.64 2.80 7.22
CA LYS A 151 -7.48 3.65 8.42
C LYS A 151 -7.31 5.15 8.10
N SER A 152 -6.84 5.49 6.91
CA SER A 152 -6.66 6.87 6.47
C SER A 152 -7.50 7.13 5.22
N GLU A 153 -8.21 8.27 5.22
CA GLU A 153 -9.04 8.71 4.10
C GLU A 153 -8.24 8.82 2.80
N ASP A 154 -7.00 9.33 2.88
CA ASP A 154 -6.12 9.52 1.73
C ASP A 154 -5.72 8.17 1.09
N THR A 155 -5.28 7.20 1.90
CA THR A 155 -4.91 5.87 1.40
C THR A 155 -6.12 5.09 0.93
N ALA A 156 -7.27 5.23 1.58
CA ALA A 156 -8.52 4.58 1.17
C ALA A 156 -9.03 5.12 -0.17
N SER A 157 -9.05 6.45 -0.30
CA SER A 157 -9.41 7.16 -1.54
C SER A 157 -8.49 6.78 -2.70
N PHE A 158 -7.20 6.62 -2.43
CA PHE A 158 -6.26 6.14 -3.44
C PHE A 158 -6.63 4.73 -3.93
N LEU A 159 -6.84 3.77 -3.02
CA LEU A 159 -7.12 2.38 -3.38
C LEU A 159 -8.42 2.29 -4.20
N TYR A 160 -9.43 3.05 -3.77
CA TYR A 160 -10.68 3.22 -4.51
C TYR A 160 -10.47 3.81 -5.91
N SER A 161 -9.59 4.82 -6.03
CA SER A 161 -9.21 5.40 -7.33
C SER A 161 -8.58 4.36 -8.26
N ILE A 162 -7.69 3.50 -7.75
CA ILE A 162 -7.13 2.39 -8.53
C ILE A 162 -8.23 1.41 -8.94
N ALA A 163 -9.09 1.00 -8.01
CA ALA A 163 -10.17 0.07 -8.29
C ALA A 163 -11.06 0.57 -9.45
N LYS A 164 -11.36 1.87 -9.50
CA LYS A 164 -12.18 2.48 -10.57
C LYS A 164 -11.44 2.75 -11.88
N ARG A 165 -10.16 3.12 -11.82
CA ARG A 165 -9.43 3.68 -12.98
C ARG A 165 -8.30 2.79 -13.51
N GLY A 166 -7.76 1.89 -12.69
CA GLY A 166 -6.60 1.06 -12.97
C GLY A 166 -6.73 0.23 -14.26
N ARG A 167 -7.95 -0.22 -14.58
CA ARG A 167 -8.24 -0.97 -15.82
C ARG A 167 -7.81 -0.24 -17.10
N LYS A 168 -7.87 1.11 -17.12
CA LYS A 168 -7.44 1.92 -18.29
C LYS A 168 -5.93 1.81 -18.55
N TYR A 169 -5.17 1.36 -17.57
CA TYR A 169 -3.72 1.23 -17.60
C TYR A 169 -3.25 -0.23 -17.62
N TYR A 170 -4.16 -1.19 -17.90
CA TYR A 170 -3.93 -2.63 -17.75
C TYR A 170 -3.43 -3.04 -16.35
N LEU A 171 -3.86 -2.31 -15.32
CA LEU A 171 -3.59 -2.65 -13.93
C LEU A 171 -4.79 -3.40 -13.33
N GLY A 172 -4.57 -4.67 -12.97
CA GLY A 172 -5.46 -5.40 -12.07
C GLY A 172 -5.15 -5.02 -10.62
N LEU A 173 -6.19 -4.99 -9.78
CA LEU A 173 -6.06 -4.82 -8.34
C LEU A 173 -6.56 -6.10 -7.66
N ALA A 174 -5.76 -6.64 -6.75
CA ALA A 174 -6.15 -7.70 -5.84
C ALA A 174 -5.91 -7.22 -4.40
N THR A 175 -6.96 -7.16 -3.60
CA THR A 175 -6.90 -6.80 -2.18
C THR A 175 -7.13 -8.04 -1.34
N ILE A 176 -6.26 -8.24 -0.35
CA ILE A 176 -6.34 -9.36 0.59
C ILE A 176 -6.53 -8.75 1.99
N THR A 177 -7.52 -9.25 2.74
CA THR A 177 -7.79 -8.79 4.11
C THR A 177 -8.40 -9.93 4.93
N GLN A 178 -8.06 -9.98 6.21
CA GLN A 178 -8.65 -10.92 7.16
C GLN A 178 -10.00 -10.42 7.68
N ASP A 179 -10.12 -9.10 7.89
CA ASP A 179 -11.36 -8.47 8.32
C ASP A 179 -11.95 -7.64 7.18
N VAL A 180 -13.02 -8.17 6.58
CA VAL A 180 -13.83 -7.46 5.59
C VAL A 180 -14.67 -6.34 6.21
N GLY A 181 -14.93 -6.40 7.52
CA GLY A 181 -15.71 -5.43 8.26
C GLY A 181 -15.11 -4.02 8.18
N ASP A 182 -13.79 -3.91 8.12
CA ASP A 182 -13.10 -2.62 7.94
C ASP A 182 -13.40 -2.00 6.57
N PHE A 183 -13.51 -2.81 5.52
CA PHE A 183 -13.95 -2.34 4.21
C PHE A 183 -15.42 -1.93 4.22
N MET A 184 -16.25 -2.68 4.95
CA MET A 184 -17.69 -2.42 5.02
C MET A 184 -18.05 -1.16 5.81
N LYS A 185 -17.24 -0.78 6.79
CA LYS A 185 -17.38 0.47 7.56
C LYS A 185 -16.89 1.69 6.79
N SER A 186 -16.05 1.50 5.77
CA SER A 186 -15.45 2.59 4.99
C SER A 186 -16.29 2.93 3.76
N PRO A 187 -16.58 4.22 3.49
CA PRO A 187 -17.27 4.63 2.27
C PRO A 187 -16.48 4.29 1.00
N TYR A 188 -15.16 4.11 1.11
CA TYR A 188 -14.28 3.71 0.01
C TYR A 188 -14.17 2.19 -0.15
N GLY A 189 -14.37 1.43 0.93
CA GLY A 189 -14.18 -0.01 0.95
C GLY A 189 -15.29 -0.79 0.22
N VAL A 190 -16.55 -0.43 0.47
CA VAL A 190 -17.71 -1.10 -0.18
C VAL A 190 -17.60 -1.09 -1.72
N PRO A 191 -17.26 0.05 -2.37
CA PRO A 191 -17.04 0.05 -3.81
C PRO A 191 -15.85 -0.80 -4.28
N ILE A 192 -14.78 -0.94 -3.49
CA ILE A 192 -13.62 -1.79 -3.88
C ILE A 192 -14.06 -3.25 -3.96
N VAL A 193 -14.81 -3.70 -2.95
CA VAL A 193 -15.36 -5.05 -2.89
C VAL A 193 -16.35 -5.30 -4.03
N THR A 194 -17.37 -4.45 -4.17
CA THR A 194 -18.47 -4.64 -5.13
C THR A 194 -18.06 -4.49 -6.60
N ASN A 195 -17.00 -3.72 -6.91
CA ASN A 195 -16.48 -3.61 -8.27
C ASN A 195 -15.46 -4.72 -8.63
N SER A 196 -15.12 -5.60 -7.69
CA SER A 196 -14.21 -6.71 -7.96
C SER A 196 -14.92 -7.80 -8.75
N SER A 197 -14.44 -8.10 -9.97
CA SER A 197 -15.05 -9.11 -10.84
C SER A 197 -14.84 -10.54 -10.36
N ILE A 198 -13.82 -10.74 -9.54
CA ILE A 198 -13.43 -12.02 -8.95
C ILE A 198 -13.27 -11.79 -7.45
N GLN A 199 -13.87 -12.67 -6.65
CA GLN A 199 -13.75 -12.64 -5.20
C GLN A 199 -13.53 -14.08 -4.70
N LEU A 200 -12.79 -14.23 -3.61
CA LEU A 200 -12.59 -15.50 -2.93
C LEU A 200 -12.85 -15.27 -1.45
N LEU A 201 -13.97 -15.81 -0.95
CA LEU A 201 -14.31 -15.78 0.47
C LEU A 201 -13.88 -17.13 1.07
N LEU A 202 -12.87 -17.11 1.92
CA LEU A 202 -12.48 -18.25 2.74
C LEU A 202 -13.29 -18.27 4.04
N LYS A 203 -12.98 -19.19 4.95
CA LYS A 203 -13.62 -19.29 6.27
C LYS A 203 -13.80 -17.93 6.95
N GLN A 204 -15.01 -17.65 7.43
CA GLN A 204 -15.38 -16.39 8.09
C GLN A 204 -15.73 -16.61 9.56
N SER A 205 -15.60 -15.54 10.37
CA SER A 205 -16.05 -15.58 11.76
C SER A 205 -17.58 -15.43 11.85
N PRO A 206 -18.21 -16.01 12.90
CA PRO A 206 -19.64 -15.79 13.16
C PRO A 206 -20.02 -14.31 13.34
N SER A 207 -19.08 -13.47 13.78
CA SER A 207 -19.31 -12.04 14.03
C SER A 207 -19.43 -11.19 12.76
N THR A 208 -18.86 -11.63 11.63
CA THR A 208 -18.84 -10.84 10.37
C THR A 208 -19.73 -11.44 9.28
N VAL A 209 -20.13 -12.72 9.42
CA VAL A 209 -20.81 -13.46 8.37
C VAL A 209 -22.17 -12.86 7.96
N ASP A 210 -22.92 -12.25 8.89
CA ASP A 210 -24.22 -11.64 8.59
C ASP A 210 -24.07 -10.38 7.72
N VAL A 211 -23.01 -9.60 7.96
CA VAL A 211 -22.68 -8.43 7.15
C VAL A 211 -22.25 -8.87 5.75
N LEU A 212 -21.42 -9.92 5.68
CA LEU A 212 -20.99 -10.53 4.42
C LEU A 212 -22.16 -11.08 3.61
N GLN A 213 -23.08 -11.80 4.24
CA GLN A 213 -24.26 -12.38 3.60
C GLN A 213 -25.03 -11.29 2.85
N LYS A 214 -25.28 -10.15 3.49
CA LYS A 214 -25.97 -9.01 2.87
C LYS A 214 -25.16 -8.34 1.77
N THR A 215 -23.85 -8.24 1.95
CA THR A 215 -22.95 -7.52 1.04
C THR A 215 -22.72 -8.27 -0.27
N PHE A 216 -22.53 -9.58 -0.17
CA PHE A 216 -22.21 -10.46 -1.29
C PHE A 216 -23.44 -11.23 -1.79
N ASN A 217 -24.63 -10.90 -1.27
CA ASN A 217 -25.89 -11.56 -1.60
C ASN A 217 -25.82 -13.09 -1.46
N LEU A 218 -25.23 -13.56 -0.36
CA LEU A 218 -25.05 -14.99 -0.11
C LEU A 218 -26.36 -15.65 0.29
N THR A 219 -26.56 -16.89 -0.13
CA THR A 219 -27.63 -17.74 0.42
C THR A 219 -27.32 -18.17 1.85
N ASP A 220 -28.32 -18.66 2.57
CA ASP A 220 -28.09 -19.21 3.90
C ASP A 220 -27.14 -20.42 3.85
N GLU A 221 -27.24 -21.27 2.82
CA GLU A 221 -26.32 -22.40 2.60
C GLU A 221 -24.88 -21.94 2.36
N GLU A 222 -24.67 -20.90 1.56
CA GLU A 222 -23.35 -20.32 1.31
C GLU A 222 -22.74 -19.73 2.60
N LYS A 223 -23.58 -19.09 3.42
CA LYS A 223 -23.17 -18.61 4.74
C LYS A 223 -22.74 -19.76 5.65
N TYR A 224 -23.52 -20.84 5.75
CA TYR A 224 -23.15 -21.99 6.59
C TYR A 224 -21.86 -22.66 6.08
N LEU A 225 -21.69 -22.77 4.76
CA LEU A 225 -20.46 -23.27 4.15
C LEU A 225 -19.24 -22.45 4.60
N LEU A 226 -19.32 -21.11 4.61
CA LEU A 226 -18.22 -20.24 5.05
C LEU A 226 -17.92 -20.35 6.55
N LEU A 227 -18.91 -20.66 7.38
CA LEU A 227 -18.70 -20.87 8.83
C LEU A 227 -18.02 -22.20 9.12
N GLU A 228 -18.39 -23.25 8.39
CA GLU A 228 -17.90 -24.62 8.59
C GLU A 228 -16.63 -24.94 7.78
N ALA A 229 -16.25 -24.08 6.83
CA ALA A 229 -15.09 -24.27 5.96
C ALA A 229 -13.80 -24.59 6.75
N ASN A 230 -13.01 -25.51 6.20
CA ASN A 230 -11.65 -25.77 6.66
C ASN A 230 -10.65 -24.80 6.01
N VAL A 231 -9.38 -24.87 6.44
CA VAL A 231 -8.29 -24.10 5.81
C VAL A 231 -8.21 -24.46 4.33
N GLY A 232 -8.21 -23.43 3.47
CA GLY A 232 -8.19 -23.56 2.02
C GLY A 232 -9.54 -23.80 1.36
N GLU A 233 -10.62 -23.97 2.13
CA GLU A 233 -11.99 -24.09 1.63
C GLU A 233 -12.72 -22.73 1.67
N GLY A 234 -13.60 -22.51 0.69
CA GLY A 234 -14.34 -21.26 0.58
C GLY A 234 -15.23 -21.20 -0.65
N ILE A 235 -15.71 -20.00 -0.96
CA ILE A 235 -16.56 -19.71 -2.11
C ILE A 235 -15.80 -18.79 -3.06
N PHE A 236 -15.75 -19.19 -4.32
CA PHE A 236 -15.18 -18.42 -5.42
C PHE A 236 -16.29 -17.78 -6.25
N PHE A 237 -16.17 -16.47 -6.46
CA PHE A 237 -17.12 -15.63 -7.18
C PHE A 237 -16.50 -15.25 -8.52
N ALA A 238 -17.23 -15.49 -9.59
CA ALA A 238 -16.90 -15.00 -10.93
C ALA A 238 -18.13 -14.31 -11.52
N GLY A 239 -18.22 -12.99 -11.32
CA GLY A 239 -19.46 -12.25 -11.56
C GLY A 239 -20.60 -12.78 -10.70
N LEU A 240 -21.66 -13.29 -11.32
CA LEU A 240 -22.85 -13.82 -10.63
C LEU A 240 -22.75 -15.31 -10.28
N LYS A 241 -21.65 -15.98 -10.64
CA LYS A 241 -21.47 -17.41 -10.39
C LYS A 241 -20.70 -17.61 -9.10
N HIS A 242 -21.27 -18.38 -8.18
CA HIS A 242 -20.64 -18.78 -6.93
C HIS A 242 -20.36 -20.28 -6.98
N VAL A 243 -19.14 -20.67 -6.62
CA VAL A 243 -18.71 -22.07 -6.63
C VAL A 243 -17.92 -22.35 -5.35
N ALA A 244 -18.27 -23.41 -4.64
CA ALA A 244 -17.46 -23.90 -3.53
C ALA A 244 -16.13 -24.44 -4.07
N VAL A 245 -15.03 -24.01 -3.47
CA VAL A 245 -13.67 -24.37 -3.90
C VAL A 245 -12.83 -24.82 -2.72
N LYS A 246 -11.87 -25.70 -3.01
CA LYS A 246 -10.82 -26.10 -2.08
C LYS A 246 -9.47 -25.92 -2.75
N THR A 247 -8.65 -25.05 -2.19
CA THR A 247 -7.29 -24.78 -2.66
C THR A 247 -6.32 -25.70 -1.94
N ILE A 248 -5.50 -26.41 -2.70
CA ILE A 248 -4.49 -27.33 -2.18
C ILE A 248 -3.17 -26.96 -2.84
N ALA A 249 -2.17 -26.64 -2.03
CA ALA A 249 -0.82 -26.39 -2.52
C ALA A 249 -0.15 -27.71 -2.87
N SER A 250 0.66 -27.73 -3.94
CA SER A 250 1.58 -28.84 -4.16
C SER A 250 2.59 -28.91 -3.02
N TYR A 251 3.18 -30.08 -2.81
CA TYR A 251 4.22 -30.26 -1.80
C TYR A 251 5.36 -29.24 -1.92
N THR A 252 5.77 -28.92 -3.15
CA THR A 252 6.82 -27.93 -3.40
C THR A 252 6.40 -26.50 -3.09
N GLU A 253 5.14 -26.13 -3.33
CA GLU A 253 4.63 -24.80 -3.02
C GLU A 253 4.43 -24.64 -1.51
N ASP A 254 3.92 -25.67 -0.84
CA ASP A 254 3.67 -25.69 0.61
C ASP A 254 4.95 -25.39 1.40
N GLN A 255 6.09 -25.96 0.99
CA GLN A 255 7.39 -25.66 1.60
C GLN A 255 7.84 -24.20 1.48
N ILE A 256 7.31 -23.46 0.51
CA ILE A 256 7.65 -22.05 0.26
C ILE A 256 6.69 -21.12 1.00
N ILE A 257 5.40 -21.45 1.00
CA ILE A 257 4.34 -20.55 1.49
C ILE A 257 3.93 -20.82 2.94
N THR A 258 4.34 -21.96 3.52
CA THR A 258 3.92 -22.34 4.87
C THR A 258 4.30 -21.28 5.89
N SER A 259 3.31 -20.88 6.69
CA SER A 259 3.45 -20.03 7.85
C SER A 259 3.38 -20.81 9.16
N ASP A 260 3.19 -22.13 9.10
CA ASP A 260 3.12 -23.00 10.28
C ASP A 260 4.51 -23.07 10.94
N PRO A 261 4.67 -22.56 12.17
CA PRO A 261 5.95 -22.57 12.85
C PRO A 261 6.56 -23.97 12.97
N SER A 262 5.73 -25.01 13.14
CA SER A 262 6.21 -26.39 13.27
C SER A 262 6.81 -26.90 11.97
N GLN A 263 6.19 -26.62 10.83
CA GLN A 263 6.68 -26.99 9.51
C GLN A 263 7.93 -26.18 9.15
N ILE A 264 7.96 -24.88 9.44
CA ILE A 264 9.14 -24.03 9.21
C ILE A 264 10.35 -24.57 9.98
N LEU A 265 10.17 -24.93 11.25
CA LEU A 265 11.24 -25.50 12.08
C LEU A 265 11.71 -26.85 11.55
N ALA A 266 10.80 -27.71 11.09
CA ALA A 266 11.14 -29.00 10.50
C ALA A 266 11.93 -28.84 9.19
N ILE A 267 11.51 -27.92 8.30
CA ILE A 267 12.20 -27.61 7.04
C ILE A 267 13.60 -27.06 7.33
N LYS A 268 13.73 -26.18 8.33
CA LYS A 268 15.04 -25.63 8.73
C LYS A 268 15.98 -26.73 9.24
N LYS A 269 15.49 -27.58 10.15
CA LYS A 269 16.26 -28.72 10.67
C LYS A 269 16.70 -29.67 9.55
N ALA A 270 15.79 -30.01 8.62
CA ALA A 270 16.12 -30.88 7.49
C ALA A 270 17.20 -30.28 6.57
N LYS A 271 17.20 -28.95 6.37
CA LYS A 271 18.26 -28.25 5.62
C LYS A 271 19.61 -28.27 6.35
N ASP A 272 19.59 -28.04 7.66
CA ASP A 272 20.79 -28.06 8.50
C ASP A 272 21.42 -29.47 8.52
N ASP A 273 20.61 -30.51 8.68
CA ASP A 273 21.06 -31.92 8.65
C ASP A 273 21.62 -32.30 7.27
N ALA A 274 20.98 -31.87 6.17
CA ALA A 274 21.45 -32.15 4.81
C ALA A 274 22.76 -31.44 4.47
N SER A 275 22.95 -30.21 4.94
CA SER A 275 24.21 -29.46 4.75
C SER A 275 25.36 -30.03 5.58
N SER A 276 25.06 -30.55 6.78
CA SER A 276 26.03 -31.20 7.67
C SER A 276 26.48 -32.57 7.15
N ALA A 277 25.62 -33.27 6.41
CA ALA A 277 25.94 -34.57 5.78
C ALA A 277 26.73 -34.44 4.47
N GLN A 278 26.87 -33.23 3.92
CA GLN A 278 27.65 -32.94 2.70
C GLN A 278 29.04 -32.35 2.98
N GLN A 279 29.37 -32.09 4.25
CA GLN A 279 30.73 -31.75 4.73
C GLN A 279 31.44 -33.01 5.25
#